data_AF-A0A9R1PGP1-F1
#
_entry.id   AF-A0A9R1PGP1-F1
#
_cell.length_a   1.000
_cell.length_b   1.000
_cell.length_c   1.000
_cell.angle_alpha   90.00
_cell.angle_beta   90.00
_cell.angle_gamma   90.00
#
_symmetry.space_group_name_H-M   'P 1'
#
loop_
_entity.id
_entity.type
_entity.pdbx_description
1 polymer ?
#
loop_
_entity_poly.entity_id
_entity_poly.type
_entity_poly.pdbx_seq_one_letter_code
_entity_poly.pdbx_strand_id
1 'polypeptide(L)'
;MSFFFRAASRPRSSQQDLVRSIKDSLLALDTKTGAKALEDVEKNIFTLRQTLSGDGEVEPNQDHVLQIALEICKEGVLSLFVQNLPSLGWEGRKDLAHCWCILLRQKVDESHCCVQYIENHVDLLDFLVVW
;
A
#
# COMPACT_ATOMS: atom_id res chain seq x y z
N MET A 1 -29.48 2.28 -34.06
CA MET A 1 -29.90 2.95 -32.81
C MET A 1 -28.85 2.66 -31.77
N SER A 2 -28.03 3.65 -31.46
CA SER A 2 -26.99 3.58 -30.43
C SER A 2 -27.63 3.69 -29.05
N PHE A 3 -27.27 2.81 -28.13
CA PHE A 3 -27.46 3.05 -26.70
C PHE A 3 -26.10 2.91 -26.02
N PHE A 4 -25.51 4.07 -25.76
CA PHE A 4 -24.40 4.23 -24.85
C PHE A 4 -24.90 4.02 -23.41
N PHE A 5 -24.34 3.03 -22.70
CA PHE A 5 -24.29 3.05 -21.24
C PHE A 5 -22.82 3.02 -20.82
N ARG A 6 -22.25 4.22 -20.71
CA ARG A 6 -21.06 4.48 -19.90
C ARG A 6 -21.52 4.52 -18.44
N ALA A 7 -21.13 3.52 -17.65
CA ALA A 7 -21.11 3.59 -16.19
C ALA A 7 -19.94 2.77 -15.64
N ALA A 8 -18.73 3.09 -16.09
CA ALA A 8 -17.50 2.63 -15.45
C ALA A 8 -17.06 3.70 -14.44
N SER A 9 -17.65 3.68 -13.24
CA SER A 9 -17.26 4.57 -12.13
C SER A 9 -17.38 3.88 -10.77
N ARG A 10 -16.86 2.65 -10.64
CA ARG A 10 -16.71 1.96 -9.34
C ARG A 10 -15.32 1.39 -8.97
N PRO A 11 -14.16 1.81 -9.52
CA PRO A 11 -12.88 1.37 -8.96
C PRO A 11 -12.40 2.24 -7.78
N ARG A 12 -12.84 3.51 -7.69
CA ARG A 12 -12.21 4.49 -6.80
C ARG A 12 -12.39 4.22 -5.30
N SER A 13 -13.61 3.86 -4.88
CA SER A 13 -13.94 3.64 -3.46
C SER A 13 -13.26 2.41 -2.89
N SER A 14 -13.25 1.28 -3.63
CA SER A 14 -12.69 0.01 -3.16
C SER A 14 -11.21 0.11 -2.77
N GLN A 15 -10.42 0.88 -3.52
CA GLN A 15 -8.99 1.05 -3.25
C GLN A 15 -8.74 2.03 -2.11
N GLN A 16 -9.56 3.05 -1.95
CA GLN A 16 -9.51 3.96 -0.80
C GLN A 16 -9.87 3.22 0.48
N ASP A 17 -10.88 2.36 0.42
CA ASP A 17 -11.29 1.51 1.53
C ASP A 17 -10.18 0.52 1.91
N LEU A 18 -9.48 -0.06 0.93
CA LEU A 18 -8.30 -0.90 1.16
C LEU A 18 -7.18 -0.13 1.86
N VAL A 19 -6.78 1.04 1.35
CA VAL A 19 -5.71 1.86 1.94
C VAL A 19 -6.07 2.32 3.35
N ARG A 20 -7.33 2.70 3.58
CA ARG A 20 -7.83 3.05 4.91
C ARG A 20 -7.81 1.86 5.86
N SER A 21 -8.27 0.68 5.43
CA SER A 21 -8.20 -0.55 6.22
C SER A 21 -6.76 -0.88 6.65
N ILE A 22 -5.81 -0.77 5.71
CA ILE A 22 -4.39 -0.98 5.98
C ILE A 22 -3.89 0.03 7.02
N LYS A 23 -4.17 1.32 6.83
CA LYS A 23 -3.80 2.38 7.76
C LYS A 23 -4.34 2.13 9.17
N ASP A 24 -5.63 1.85 9.28
CA ASP A 24 -6.29 1.61 10.55
C ASP A 24 -5.71 0.37 11.25
N SER A 25 -5.40 -0.69 10.49
CA SER A 25 -4.76 -1.89 11.04
C SER A 25 -3.33 -1.63 11.55
N LEU A 26 -2.53 -0.83 10.83
CA LEU A 26 -1.17 -0.45 11.24
C LEU A 26 -1.19 0.42 12.49
N LEU A 27 -2.09 1.41 12.56
CA LEU A 27 -2.26 2.25 13.75
C LEU A 27 -2.79 1.45 14.95
N ALA A 28 -3.61 0.43 14.70
CA ALA A 28 -4.06 -0.47 15.74
C ALA A 28 -2.93 -1.34 16.30
N LEU A 29 -1.87 -1.58 15.53
CA LEU A 29 -0.71 -2.37 15.97
C LEU A 29 0.03 -1.69 17.14
N ASP A 30 0.15 -0.36 17.10
CA ASP A 30 0.79 0.45 18.15
C ASP A 30 -0.04 0.52 19.44
N THR A 31 -1.37 0.39 19.33
CA THR A 31 -2.31 0.60 20.45
C THR A 31 -2.84 -0.71 21.05
N LYS A 32 -2.86 -1.79 20.27
CA LYS A 32 -3.36 -3.11 20.68
C LYS A 32 -2.27 -4.15 20.49
N THR A 33 -1.48 -4.37 21.53
CA THR A 33 -0.59 -5.54 21.61
C THR A 33 -1.43 -6.82 21.72
N GLY A 34 -1.69 -7.46 20.58
CA GLY A 34 -2.37 -8.75 20.52
C GLY A 34 -2.16 -9.44 19.20
N ALA A 35 -1.98 -10.77 19.22
CA ALA A 35 -1.75 -11.60 18.04
C ALA A 35 -2.78 -11.38 16.92
N LYS A 36 -4.02 -11.02 17.27
CA LYS A 36 -5.09 -10.69 16.31
C LYS A 36 -4.80 -9.43 15.49
N ALA A 37 -4.28 -8.36 16.11
CA ALA A 37 -3.97 -7.13 15.39
C ALA A 37 -2.84 -7.35 14.36
N LEU A 38 -1.85 -8.15 14.73
CA LEU A 38 -0.76 -8.53 13.85
C LEU A 38 -1.26 -9.41 12.68
N GLU A 39 -2.11 -10.40 12.97
CA GLU A 39 -2.73 -11.25 11.94
C GLU A 39 -3.56 -10.42 10.94
N ASP A 40 -4.32 -9.44 11.43
CA ASP A 40 -5.12 -8.55 10.57
C ASP A 40 -4.24 -7.67 9.68
N VAL A 41 -3.15 -7.12 10.21
CA VAL A 41 -2.16 -6.35 9.44
C VAL A 41 -1.50 -7.21 8.37
N GLU A 42 -1.05 -8.42 8.71
CA GLU A 42 -0.41 -9.31 7.75
C GLU A 42 -1.38 -9.74 6.62
N LYS A 43 -2.65 -10.00 6.94
CA LYS A 43 -3.70 -10.25 5.93
C LYS A 43 -3.92 -9.06 5.00
N ASN A 44 -3.94 -7.84 5.55
CA ASN A 44 -4.11 -6.62 4.77
C ASN A 44 -2.90 -6.39 3.84
N ILE A 45 -1.68 -6.61 4.33
CA ILE A 45 -0.45 -6.52 3.53
C ILE A 45 -0.43 -7.56 2.42
N PHE A 46 -0.83 -8.80 2.72
CA PHE A 46 -0.94 -9.86 1.72
C PHE A 46 -1.95 -9.50 0.63
N THR A 47 -3.12 -8.99 1.02
CA THR A 47 -4.15 -8.52 0.07
C THR A 47 -3.64 -7.38 -0.81
N LEU A 48 -2.91 -6.43 -0.21
CA LEU A 48 -2.24 -5.36 -0.95
C LEU A 48 -1.25 -5.94 -1.97
N ARG A 49 -0.40 -6.89 -1.54
CA ARG A 49 0.58 -7.54 -2.43
C ARG A 49 -0.10 -8.18 -3.63
N GLN A 50 -1.15 -8.95 -3.43
CA GLN A 50 -1.90 -9.60 -4.52
C GLN A 50 -2.49 -8.56 -5.48
N THR A 51 -3.02 -7.46 -4.94
CA THR A 51 -3.56 -6.37 -5.77
C THR A 51 -2.48 -5.68 -6.59
N LEU A 52 -1.28 -5.49 -6.03
CA LEU A 52 -0.17 -4.81 -6.68
C LEU A 52 0.61 -5.68 -7.67
N SER A 53 0.75 -6.98 -7.36
CA SER A 53 1.64 -7.90 -8.09
C SER A 53 0.88 -8.87 -9.00
N GLY A 54 -0.43 -8.99 -8.82
CA GLY A 54 -1.20 -10.13 -9.33
C GLY A 54 -1.03 -11.38 -8.45
N ASP A 55 -1.89 -12.37 -8.66
CA ASP A 55 -1.88 -13.65 -7.93
C ASP A 55 -1.37 -14.83 -8.78
N GLY A 56 -0.88 -14.55 -10.00
CA GLY A 56 -0.37 -15.53 -10.96
C GLY A 56 -1.39 -15.92 -12.04
N GLU A 57 -2.69 -15.77 -11.75
CA GLU A 57 -3.78 -16.00 -12.70
C GLU A 57 -4.32 -14.68 -13.26
N VAL A 58 -4.33 -13.64 -12.43
CA VAL A 58 -4.81 -12.30 -12.79
C VAL A 58 -3.65 -11.31 -12.79
N GLU A 59 -3.41 -10.66 -13.93
CA GLU A 59 -2.44 -9.57 -14.05
C GLU A 59 -2.91 -8.32 -13.27
N PRO A 60 -1.97 -7.59 -12.63
CA PRO A 60 -2.32 -6.39 -11.88
C PRO A 60 -2.79 -5.27 -12.81
N ASN A 61 -3.96 -4.71 -12.50
CA ASN A 61 -4.48 -3.55 -13.23
C ASN A 61 -3.68 -2.29 -12.87
N GLN A 62 -2.93 -1.75 -13.84
CA GLN A 62 -2.03 -0.61 -13.64
C GLN A 62 -2.74 0.66 -13.15
N ASP A 63 -3.97 0.93 -13.59
CA ASP A 63 -4.75 2.08 -13.11
C ASP A 63 -5.08 1.94 -11.61
N HIS A 64 -5.34 0.71 -11.17
CA HIS A 64 -5.59 0.42 -9.76
C HIS A 64 -4.32 0.56 -8.92
N VAL A 65 -3.20 0.05 -9.42
CA VAL A 65 -1.88 0.17 -8.75
C VAL A 65 -1.51 1.64 -8.56
N LEU A 66 -1.66 2.46 -9.62
CA LEU A 66 -1.37 3.89 -9.58
C LEU A 66 -2.24 4.62 -8.56
N GLN A 67 -3.55 4.33 -8.55
CA GLN A 67 -4.47 4.99 -7.63
C GLN A 67 -4.21 4.57 -6.17
N ILE A 68 -3.85 3.31 -5.90
CA ILE A 68 -3.41 2.87 -4.57
C ILE A 68 -2.13 3.62 -4.15
N ALA A 69 -1.15 3.77 -5.04
CA ALA A 69 0.08 4.50 -4.73
C ALA A 69 -0.18 5.96 -4.35
N LEU A 70 -1.05 6.63 -5.11
CA LEU A 70 -1.48 8.01 -4.81
C LEU A 70 -2.15 8.12 -3.44
N GLU A 71 -3.06 7.19 -3.12
CA GLU A 71 -3.79 7.23 -1.85
C GLU A 71 -2.88 6.87 -0.67
N ILE A 72 -1.95 5.90 -0.82
CA ILE A 72 -0.94 5.57 0.19
C ILE A 72 -0.07 6.78 0.53
N CYS A 73 0.37 7.53 -0.48
CA CYS A 73 1.14 8.76 -0.27
C CYS A 73 0.28 9.83 0.41
N LYS A 74 -0.95 10.03 -0.05
CA LYS A 74 -1.88 11.04 0.50
C LYS A 74 -2.25 10.77 1.96
N GLU A 75 -2.48 9.52 2.32
CA GLU A 75 -2.86 9.12 3.68
C GLU A 75 -1.66 8.90 4.62
N GLY A 76 -0.44 9.05 4.11
CA GLY A 76 0.81 8.87 4.88
C GLY A 76 1.10 7.42 5.27
N VAL A 77 0.49 6.45 4.59
CA VAL A 77 0.62 5.01 4.89
C VAL A 77 2.03 4.51 4.59
N LEU A 78 2.72 5.14 3.63
CA LEU A 78 4.09 4.80 3.28
C LEU A 78 5.03 4.98 4.50
N SER A 79 4.82 6.00 5.33
CA SER A 79 5.60 6.17 6.56
C SER A 79 5.31 5.06 7.58
N LEU A 80 4.04 4.68 7.73
CA LEU A 80 3.61 3.62 8.66
C LEU A 80 4.20 2.26 8.30
N PHE A 81 4.41 1.98 7.01
CA PHE A 81 5.07 0.76 6.55
C PHE A 81 6.49 0.63 7.09
N VAL A 82 7.29 1.71 7.09
CA VAL A 82 8.67 1.68 7.63
C VAL A 82 8.64 1.51 9.13
N GLN A 83 7.79 2.28 9.82
CA GLN A 83 7.71 2.30 11.28
C GLN A 83 7.26 0.95 11.85
N ASN A 84 6.32 0.27 11.19
CA ASN A 84 5.78 -1.00 11.65
C ASN A 84 6.53 -2.23 11.12
N LEU A 85 7.49 -2.06 10.21
CA LEU A 85 8.29 -3.16 9.65
C LEU A 85 8.91 -4.07 10.73
N PRO A 86 9.51 -3.57 11.83
CA PRO A 86 10.10 -4.41 12.87
C PRO A 86 9.07 -5.26 13.63
N SER A 87 7.81 -4.84 13.65
CA SER A 87 6.74 -5.52 14.40
C SER A 87 6.12 -6.70 13.64
N LEU A 88 6.37 -6.80 12.33
CA LEU A 88 5.84 -7.87 11.47
C LEU A 88 6.69 -9.15 11.53
N GLY A 89 6.05 -10.29 11.25
CA GLY A 89 6.74 -11.56 11.02
C GLY A 89 7.55 -11.55 9.72
N TRP A 90 8.39 -12.59 9.53
CA TRP A 90 9.26 -12.70 8.35
C TRP A 90 8.52 -12.62 7.01
N GLU A 91 7.39 -13.34 6.87
CA GLU A 91 6.57 -13.28 5.67
C GLU A 91 5.96 -11.90 5.45
N GLY A 92 5.36 -11.30 6.49
CA GLY A 92 4.79 -9.96 6.42
C GLY A 92 5.81 -8.90 6.00
N ARG A 93 7.06 -8.98 6.50
CA ARG A 93 8.15 -8.08 6.08
C ARG A 93 8.50 -8.24 4.60
N LYS A 94 8.59 -9.47 4.10
CA LYS A 94 8.86 -9.74 2.67
C LYS A 94 7.76 -9.20 1.78
N ASP A 95 6.51 -9.45 2.14
CA ASP A 95 5.36 -8.97 1.39
C ASP A 95 5.29 -7.43 1.39
N LEU A 96 5.55 -6.81 2.54
CA LEU A 96 5.59 -5.35 2.64
C LEU A 96 6.72 -4.73 1.81
N ALA A 97 7.93 -5.31 1.88
CA ALA A 97 9.07 -4.86 1.07
C ALA A 97 8.79 -5.01 -0.43
N HIS A 98 8.09 -6.07 -0.84
CA HIS A 98 7.67 -6.26 -2.22
C HIS A 98 6.66 -5.18 -2.64
N CYS A 99 5.62 -4.94 -1.82
CA CYS A 99 4.65 -3.86 -2.07
C CYS A 99 5.37 -2.51 -2.22
N TRP A 100 6.30 -2.21 -1.31
CA TRP A 100 7.10 -0.99 -1.35
C TRP A 100 7.85 -0.82 -2.67
N CYS A 101 8.54 -1.87 -3.13
CA CYS A 101 9.26 -1.86 -4.40
C CYS A 101 8.36 -1.54 -5.61
N ILE A 102 7.13 -2.05 -5.62
CA ILE A 102 6.16 -1.80 -6.70
C ILE A 102 5.66 -0.35 -6.63
N LEU A 103 5.32 0.12 -5.43
CA LEU A 103 4.80 1.48 -5.19
C LEU A 103 5.83 2.55 -5.58
N LEU A 104 7.11 2.36 -5.23
CA LEU A 104 8.20 3.28 -5.59
C LEU A 104 8.36 3.48 -7.11
N ARG A 105 8.02 2.47 -7.90
CA ARG A 105 8.13 2.51 -9.36
C ARG A 105 6.93 3.15 -10.03
N GLN A 106 5.89 3.53 -9.28
CA GLN A 106 4.69 4.14 -9.85
C GLN A 106 4.98 5.58 -10.28
N LYS A 107 4.85 5.80 -11.59
CA LYS A 107 5.06 7.09 -12.23
C LYS A 107 3.71 7.80 -12.41
N VAL A 108 3.67 9.06 -11.98
CA VAL A 108 2.59 10.01 -12.25
C VAL A 108 3.18 11.09 -13.13
N ASP A 109 2.75 11.12 -14.39
CA ASP A 109 3.31 11.94 -15.47
C ASP A 109 4.83 11.72 -15.65
N GLU A 110 5.65 12.69 -15.25
CA GLU A 110 7.12 12.64 -15.31
C GLU A 110 7.80 12.36 -13.95
N SER A 111 7.02 12.18 -12.90
CA SER A 111 7.52 12.06 -11.53
C SER A 111 7.10 10.75 -10.85
N HIS A 112 7.84 10.31 -9.83
CA HIS A 112 7.47 9.14 -9.03
C HIS A 112 6.84 9.62 -7.73
N CYS A 113 5.54 9.37 -7.54
CA CYS A 113 4.78 9.92 -6.40
C CYS A 113 5.35 9.50 -5.04
N CYS A 114 5.71 8.22 -4.89
CA CYS A 114 6.30 7.72 -3.65
C CYS A 114 7.72 8.24 -3.41
N VAL A 115 8.50 8.51 -4.47
CA VAL A 115 9.85 9.08 -4.33
C VAL A 115 9.75 10.52 -3.86
N GLN A 116 8.86 11.33 -4.46
CA GLN A 116 8.58 12.69 -3.98
C GLN A 116 8.08 12.69 -2.53
N TYR A 117 7.29 11.69 -2.14
CA TYR A 117 6.87 11.55 -0.75
C TYR A 117 8.09 11.35 0.18
N ILE A 118 9.03 10.47 -0.19
CA ILE A 118 10.25 10.21 0.59
C ILE A 118 11.17 11.43 0.63
N GLU A 119 11.30 12.18 -0.46
CA GLU A 119 12.07 13.44 -0.49
C GLU A 119 11.58 14.45 0.56
N ASN A 120 10.27 14.44 0.86
CA ASN A 120 9.67 15.28 1.89
C ASN A 120 9.71 14.65 3.31
N HIS A 121 10.08 13.38 3.43
CA HIS A 121 10.15 12.60 4.67
C HIS A 121 11.44 11.77 4.72
N VAL A 122 12.58 12.46 4.63
CA VAL A 122 13.92 11.83 4.59
C VAL A 122 14.27 11.04 5.84
N ASP A 123 13.60 11.33 6.97
CA ASP A 123 13.69 10.55 8.21
C ASP A 123 13.34 9.06 8.00
N LEU A 124 12.48 8.75 7.03
CA LEU A 124 12.15 7.37 6.66
C LEU A 124 13.37 6.58 6.19
N LEU A 125 14.35 7.25 5.54
CA LEU A 125 15.57 6.60 5.09
C LEU A 125 16.46 6.21 6.28
N ASP A 126 16.51 7.03 7.33
CA ASP A 126 17.26 6.71 8.54
C ASP A 126 16.68 5.46 9.20
N PHE A 127 15.35 5.32 9.26
CA PHE A 127 14.72 4.10 9.76
C PHE A 127 15.02 2.87 8.89
N LEU A 128 15.21 3.01 7.58
CA LEU A 128 15.52 1.86 6.71
C LEU A 128 16.99 1.39 6.83
N VAL A 129 17.92 2.27 7.22
CA VAL A 129 19.36 1.95 7.32
C VAL A 129 19.74 1.36 8.67
N VAL A 130 18.97 1.63 9.72
CA VAL A 130 19.26 1.21 11.10
C VAL A 130 18.95 -0.29 11.35
N TRP A 131 18.31 -0.98 10.41
CA TRP A 131 17.91 -2.39 10.51
C TRP A 131 18.47 -3.25 9.38
#